data_AF-A0A350EZ81-F1
#
_entry.id   AF-A0A350EZ81-F1
#
_cell.length_a   1.000
_cell.length_b   1.000
_cell.length_c   1.000
_cell.angle_alpha   90.00
_cell.angle_beta   90.00
_cell.angle_gamma   90.00
#
_symmetry.space_group_name_H-M   'P 1'
#
loop_
_entity.id
_entity.type
_entity.pdbx_description
1 polymer ?
#
loop_
_entity_poly.entity_id
_entity_poly.type
_entity_poly.pdbx_seq_one_letter_code
_entity_poly.pdbx_strand_id
1 'polypeptide(L)'
;MKRTIGWIGIVLGVLIALPTAFWFLILDHRDEPWCHKAFYLALRSNESPAVYPNVSGSERSSIQVLTNDVGTHSKDWTQDYRYVPGLQDTDPGDLVLMYFNRPTRWIWHGSHPTRFKEKKWIIIPVDFADGGRGRQGPGEQSEWVSEEIFRQRLHKTLEFIRTNQRPHWETIVAEHTAFLESVGEPP
;
A
#
# COMPACT_ATOMS: atom_id res chain seq x y z
N MET A 1 9.14 40.45 -40.86
CA MET A 1 9.06 40.57 -39.39
C MET A 1 7.86 39.89 -38.76
N LYS A 2 6.60 40.22 -39.12
CA LYS A 2 5.40 39.61 -38.48
C LYS A 2 5.38 38.07 -38.51
N ARG A 3 5.80 37.48 -39.62
CA ARG A 3 5.85 36.01 -39.82
C ARG A 3 6.91 35.33 -38.95
N THR A 4 8.05 36.00 -38.72
CA THR A 4 9.16 35.50 -37.89
C THR A 4 8.79 35.50 -36.40
N ILE A 5 8.07 36.52 -35.95
CA ILE A 5 7.57 36.62 -34.56
C ILE A 5 6.54 35.50 -34.28
N GLY A 6 5.68 35.19 -35.25
CA GLY A 6 4.74 34.05 -35.14
C GLY A 6 5.44 32.70 -34.98
N TRP A 7 6.52 32.45 -35.73
CA TRP A 7 7.30 31.23 -35.60
C TRP A 7 8.00 31.11 -34.24
N ILE A 8 8.54 32.20 -33.71
CA ILE A 8 9.16 32.22 -32.38
C ILE A 8 8.13 31.86 -31.30
N GLY A 9 6.91 32.40 -31.38
CA GLY A 9 5.82 32.07 -30.46
C GLY A 9 5.41 30.60 -30.51
N ILE A 10 5.31 30.02 -31.72
CA ILE A 10 4.98 28.60 -31.90
C ILE A 10 6.09 27.72 -31.33
N VAL A 11 7.36 28.02 -31.62
CA VAL A 11 8.50 27.25 -31.12
C VAL A 11 8.58 27.29 -29.60
N LEU A 12 8.40 28.46 -28.98
CA LEU A 12 8.33 28.58 -27.52
C LEU A 12 7.14 27.83 -26.93
N GLY A 13 5.97 27.90 -27.56
CA GLY A 13 4.78 27.16 -27.14
C GLY A 13 5.02 25.64 -27.14
N VAL A 14 5.65 25.12 -28.20
CA VAL A 14 6.00 23.69 -28.30
C VAL A 14 7.06 23.29 -27.27
N LEU A 15 8.09 24.12 -27.07
CA LEU A 15 9.17 23.88 -26.12
C LEU A 15 8.70 23.90 -24.65
N ILE A 16 7.58 24.56 -24.35
CA ILE A 16 6.98 24.51 -23.00
C ILE A 16 5.94 23.39 -22.90
N ALA A 17 5.09 23.25 -23.91
CA ALA A 17 4.00 22.26 -23.89
C ALA A 17 4.52 20.82 -23.90
N LEU A 18 5.58 20.51 -24.67
CA LEU A 18 6.12 19.15 -24.74
C LEU A 18 6.74 18.68 -23.42
N PRO A 19 7.63 19.43 -22.74
CA PRO A 19 8.12 19.02 -21.43
C PRO A 19 7.02 18.96 -20.37
N THR A 20 6.05 19.87 -20.43
CA THR A 20 4.92 19.88 -19.48
C THR A 20 4.03 18.65 -19.71
N ALA A 21 3.67 18.35 -20.95
CA ALA A 21 2.93 17.15 -21.31
C ALA A 21 3.74 15.88 -21.01
N PHE A 22 5.04 15.87 -21.28
CA PHE A 22 5.94 14.77 -20.92
C PHE A 22 6.00 14.57 -19.41
N TRP A 23 6.04 15.65 -18.62
CA TRP A 23 6.02 15.59 -17.17
C TRP A 23 4.71 15.01 -16.63
N PHE A 24 3.56 15.56 -17.05
CA PHE A 24 2.25 15.12 -16.57
C PHE A 24 1.78 13.77 -17.14
N LEU A 25 2.11 13.46 -18.39
CA LEU A 25 1.63 12.25 -19.05
C LEU A 25 2.60 11.07 -18.93
N ILE A 26 3.92 11.33 -18.91
CA ILE A 26 4.95 10.28 -18.92
C ILE A 26 5.65 10.21 -17.56
N LEU A 27 6.26 11.30 -17.05
CA LEU A 27 7.12 11.25 -15.86
C LEU A 27 6.42 11.33 -14.49
N ASP A 28 5.10 11.42 -14.42
CA ASP A 28 4.36 11.28 -13.15
C ASP A 28 4.39 9.82 -12.61
N HIS A 29 5.52 9.13 -12.83
CA HIS A 29 5.90 7.81 -12.33
C HIS A 29 6.27 7.83 -10.85
N ARG A 30 6.04 8.94 -10.12
CA ARG A 30 6.42 9.06 -8.71
C ARG A 30 5.69 8.10 -7.78
N ASP A 31 4.76 7.32 -8.33
CA ASP A 31 3.79 6.57 -7.60
C ASP A 31 3.52 5.22 -8.29
N GLU A 32 4.56 4.47 -8.62
CA GLU A 32 4.39 3.02 -8.86
C GLU A 32 4.06 2.34 -7.52
N PRO A 33 2.89 1.71 -7.36
CA PRO A 33 2.67 0.85 -6.21
C PRO A 33 3.72 -0.27 -6.26
N TRP A 34 4.43 -0.42 -5.15
CA TRP A 34 5.53 -1.36 -5.10
C TRP A 34 5.01 -2.80 -5.10
N CYS A 35 5.78 -3.67 -5.74
CA CYS A 35 5.50 -5.11 -5.86
C CYS A 35 5.38 -5.72 -4.45
N HIS A 36 4.18 -6.05 -3.96
CA HIS A 36 3.96 -6.72 -2.66
C HIS A 36 4.68 -8.05 -2.56
N LYS A 37 5.02 -8.69 -3.70
CA LYS A 37 5.89 -9.87 -3.66
C LYS A 37 7.25 -9.58 -3.03
N ALA A 38 7.81 -8.40 -3.26
CA ALA A 38 9.10 -8.06 -2.68
C ALA A 38 8.98 -7.60 -1.21
N PHE A 39 7.79 -7.13 -0.77
CA PHE A 39 7.46 -7.08 0.67
C PHE A 39 7.37 -8.45 1.29
N TYR A 40 6.71 -9.42 0.65
CA TYR A 40 6.66 -10.79 1.14
C TYR A 40 8.07 -11.34 1.39
N LEU A 41 8.97 -11.14 0.44
CA LEU A 41 10.34 -11.58 0.56
C LEU A 41 11.09 -10.87 1.71
N ALA A 42 10.77 -9.61 2.01
CA ALA A 42 11.35 -8.88 3.15
C ALA A 42 10.69 -9.22 4.51
N LEU A 43 9.39 -9.54 4.49
CA LEU A 43 8.62 -9.97 5.66
C LEU A 43 8.95 -11.40 6.09
N ARG A 44 9.44 -12.22 5.15
CA ARG A 44 9.84 -13.59 5.41
C ARG A 44 11.18 -13.59 6.16
N SER A 45 11.12 -13.70 7.48
CA SER A 45 12.28 -14.14 8.24
C SER A 45 12.62 -15.58 7.83
N ASN A 46 13.90 -15.97 7.98
CA ASN A 46 14.31 -17.38 7.84
C ASN A 46 13.88 -18.23 9.05
N GLU A 47 13.13 -17.65 10.00
CA GLU A 47 12.67 -18.31 11.21
C GLU A 47 11.22 -18.79 11.02
N SER A 48 10.89 -19.93 11.64
CA SER A 48 9.55 -20.52 11.58
C SER A 48 8.97 -20.57 13.00
N PRO A 49 7.79 -19.97 13.26
CA PRO A 49 6.95 -19.21 12.32
C PRO A 49 7.55 -17.84 11.99
N ALA A 50 7.28 -17.33 10.78
CA ALA A 50 7.75 -16.01 10.40
C ALA A 50 6.90 -14.95 11.12
N VAL A 51 7.51 -14.30 12.12
CA VAL A 51 6.90 -13.17 12.83
C VAL A 51 7.18 -11.91 12.03
N TYR A 52 6.12 -11.22 11.61
CA TYR A 52 6.29 -9.95 10.92
C TYR A 52 6.82 -8.87 11.89
N PRO A 53 7.61 -7.89 11.41
CA PRO A 53 8.23 -6.90 12.29
C PRO A 53 7.24 -6.21 13.22
N ASN A 54 7.62 -6.08 14.49
CA ASN A 54 6.85 -5.41 15.53
C ASN A 54 7.81 -4.59 16.42
N VAL A 55 8.09 -3.35 16.02
CA VAL A 55 8.93 -2.42 16.78
C VAL A 55 8.04 -1.67 17.76
N SER A 56 7.89 -2.23 18.96
CA SER A 56 7.11 -1.65 20.06
C SER A 56 5.67 -1.32 19.69
N GLY A 57 5.05 -2.09 18.80
CA GLY A 57 3.68 -1.90 18.32
C GLY A 57 3.50 -0.73 17.35
N SER A 58 4.55 0.02 17.03
CA SER A 58 4.46 1.18 16.16
C SER A 58 4.39 0.77 14.70
N GLU A 59 3.34 1.21 13.98
CA GLU A 59 3.19 1.05 12.53
C GLU A 59 4.44 1.58 11.81
N ARG A 60 4.78 2.84 12.06
CA ARG A 60 5.83 3.56 11.33
C ARG A 60 7.21 2.98 11.56
N SER A 61 7.51 2.58 12.80
CA SER A 61 8.81 2.00 13.12
C SER A 61 8.94 0.58 12.55
N SER A 62 7.84 -0.18 12.56
CA SER A 62 7.83 -1.55 12.04
C SER A 62 7.93 -1.59 10.51
N ILE A 63 7.20 -0.70 9.80
CA ILE A 63 7.33 -0.60 8.34
C ILE A 63 8.73 -0.13 7.92
N GLN A 64 9.39 0.70 8.75
CA GLN A 64 10.75 1.16 8.47
C GLN A 64 11.78 0.02 8.45
N VAL A 65 11.61 -1.00 9.29
CA VAL A 65 12.47 -2.21 9.27
C VAL A 65 12.37 -2.88 7.90
N LEU A 66 11.15 -3.10 7.41
CA LEU A 66 10.92 -3.69 6.08
C LEU A 66 11.58 -2.88 4.96
N THR A 67 11.54 -1.56 5.07
CA THR A 67 12.06 -0.67 4.01
C THR A 67 13.57 -0.66 3.92
N ASN A 68 14.26 -0.97 5.01
CA ASN A 68 15.71 -1.06 5.02
C ASN A 68 16.19 -2.32 4.28
N ASP A 69 15.41 -3.41 4.35
CA ASP A 69 15.73 -4.68 3.70
C ASP A 69 15.42 -4.68 2.20
N VAL A 70 14.47 -3.85 1.77
CA VAL A 70 13.97 -3.76 0.39
C VAL A 70 14.84 -2.85 -0.51
N GLY A 71 15.77 -2.07 0.06
CA GLY A 71 16.74 -1.25 -0.67
C GLY A 71 16.34 0.22 -0.86
N THR A 72 17.34 1.08 -1.08
CA THR A 72 17.29 2.55 -0.91
C THR A 72 16.56 3.36 -1.99
N HIS A 73 16.00 2.74 -3.03
CA HIS A 73 15.50 3.48 -4.21
C HIS A 73 14.01 3.88 -4.18
N SER A 74 13.25 3.57 -3.13
CA SER A 74 11.81 3.89 -3.12
C SER A 74 11.21 4.14 -1.73
N LYS A 75 11.80 5.00 -0.90
CA LYS A 75 11.21 5.37 0.41
C LYS A 75 9.88 6.15 0.30
N ASP A 76 9.47 6.57 -0.89
CA ASP A 76 8.31 7.42 -1.07
C ASP A 76 6.98 6.65 -0.92
N TRP A 77 6.92 5.37 -1.29
CA TRP A 77 5.66 4.62 -1.19
C TRP A 77 5.23 4.34 0.25
N THR A 78 6.16 4.25 1.21
CA THR A 78 5.84 3.94 2.62
C THR A 78 4.98 5.01 3.28
N GLN A 79 4.90 6.18 2.65
CA GLN A 79 4.07 7.28 3.12
C GLN A 79 2.58 6.99 2.93
N ASP A 80 2.25 6.17 1.92
CA ASP A 80 0.87 5.81 1.61
C ASP A 80 0.44 4.49 2.26
N TYR A 81 1.40 3.61 2.53
CA TYR A 81 1.13 2.30 3.11
C TYR A 81 1.08 2.36 4.62
N ARG A 82 0.05 1.75 5.17
CA ARG A 82 -0.06 1.44 6.59
C ARG A 82 0.14 -0.04 6.82
N TYR A 83 0.71 -0.37 7.97
CA TYR A 83 1.13 -1.71 8.33
C TYR A 83 0.63 -2.04 9.74
N VAL A 84 0.10 -3.24 9.93
CA VAL A 84 -0.41 -3.71 11.21
C VAL A 84 0.62 -4.66 11.84
N PRO A 85 1.46 -4.20 12.79
CA PRO A 85 2.42 -5.06 13.48
C PRO A 85 1.74 -6.09 14.38
N GLY A 86 2.52 -7.09 14.82
CA GLY A 86 2.09 -8.10 15.78
C GLY A 86 1.33 -9.28 15.18
N LEU A 87 1.17 -9.30 13.86
CA LEU A 87 0.66 -10.44 13.10
C LEU A 87 1.78 -11.41 12.73
N GLN A 88 1.42 -12.65 12.42
CA GLN A 88 2.33 -13.71 11.96
C GLN A 88 1.75 -14.42 10.73
N ASP A 89 2.60 -15.09 9.96
CA ASP A 89 2.24 -15.84 8.75
C ASP A 89 1.17 -16.93 8.96
N THR A 90 1.06 -17.46 10.17
CA THR A 90 0.09 -18.48 10.58
C THR A 90 -1.24 -17.93 11.09
N ASP A 91 -1.42 -16.60 11.14
CA ASP A 91 -2.69 -15.99 11.52
C ASP A 91 -3.77 -16.17 10.44
N PRO A 92 -5.07 -16.00 10.78
CA PRO A 92 -6.13 -16.10 9.79
C PRO A 92 -5.88 -15.19 8.58
N GLY A 93 -5.93 -15.76 7.38
CA GLY A 93 -5.59 -15.04 6.14
C GLY A 93 -6.48 -13.83 5.84
N ASP A 94 -7.69 -13.75 6.41
CA ASP A 94 -8.57 -12.61 6.17
C ASP A 94 -8.32 -11.39 7.06
N LEU A 95 -7.27 -11.42 7.88
CA LEU A 95 -6.76 -10.28 8.63
C LEU A 95 -5.97 -9.32 7.72
N VAL A 96 -5.94 -8.04 8.12
CA VAL A 96 -5.28 -6.97 7.37
C VAL A 96 -3.84 -6.83 7.83
N LEU A 97 -2.88 -7.21 6.99
CA LEU A 97 -1.46 -6.99 7.28
C LEU A 97 -1.02 -5.57 6.90
N MET A 98 -1.46 -5.11 5.72
CA MET A 98 -1.20 -3.75 5.25
C MET A 98 -2.40 -3.21 4.50
N TYR A 99 -2.49 -1.88 4.41
CA TYR A 99 -3.55 -1.23 3.65
C TYR A 99 -3.14 0.18 3.22
N PHE A 100 -3.80 0.71 2.20
CA PHE A 100 -3.66 2.10 1.78
C PHE A 100 -4.88 2.56 0.97
N ASN A 101 -4.99 3.88 0.78
CA ASN A 101 -6.08 4.48 0.01
C ASN A 101 -5.59 5.64 -0.87
N ARG A 102 -5.31 5.33 -2.13
CA ARG A 102 -4.87 6.35 -3.11
C ARG A 102 -5.37 6.02 -4.52
N PRO A 103 -5.44 6.99 -5.44
CA PRO A 103 -5.67 6.71 -6.85
C PRO A 103 -4.47 5.93 -7.43
N THR A 104 -4.70 5.02 -8.37
CA THR A 104 -3.60 4.41 -9.13
C THR A 104 -3.92 4.29 -10.61
N ARG A 105 -3.01 4.79 -11.43
CA ARG A 105 -3.03 4.61 -12.89
C ARG A 105 -2.35 3.31 -13.34
N TRP A 106 -1.73 2.60 -12.40
CA TRP A 106 -1.03 1.34 -12.64
C TRP A 106 -2.00 0.16 -12.66
N ILE A 107 -1.67 -0.86 -13.44
CA ILE A 107 -2.44 -2.10 -13.45
C ILE A 107 -2.17 -2.78 -12.10
N TRP A 108 -3.17 -2.79 -11.24
CA TRP A 108 -3.08 -3.47 -9.97
C TRP A 108 -3.07 -4.98 -10.18
N HIS A 109 -2.00 -5.69 -9.81
CA HIS A 109 -2.00 -7.15 -9.85
C HIS A 109 -2.78 -7.67 -8.64
N GLY A 110 -4.02 -8.11 -8.86
CA GLY A 110 -4.91 -8.70 -7.86
C GLY A 110 -5.86 -9.68 -8.53
N SER A 111 -6.92 -10.10 -7.83
CA SER A 111 -7.92 -11.02 -8.39
C SER A 111 -8.53 -10.54 -9.72
N HIS A 112 -8.50 -9.23 -9.98
CA HIS A 112 -8.84 -8.60 -11.25
C HIS A 112 -7.87 -7.45 -11.57
N PRO A 113 -7.02 -7.55 -12.62
CA PRO A 113 -6.11 -6.48 -13.01
C PRO A 113 -6.85 -5.20 -13.39
N THR A 114 -6.76 -4.15 -12.57
CA THR A 114 -7.57 -2.95 -12.74
C THR A 114 -6.77 -1.67 -12.48
N ARG A 115 -7.02 -0.63 -13.28
CA ARG A 115 -6.55 0.75 -13.02
C ARG A 115 -7.70 1.53 -12.40
N PHE A 116 -7.47 2.27 -11.32
CA PHE A 116 -8.50 3.07 -10.66
C PHE A 116 -8.11 4.55 -10.58
N LYS A 117 -8.86 5.38 -11.31
CA LYS A 117 -8.67 6.85 -11.32
C LYS A 117 -9.12 7.50 -10.01
N GLU A 118 -9.92 6.81 -9.22
CA GLU A 118 -10.43 7.27 -7.92
C GLU A 118 -9.69 6.59 -6.77
N LYS A 119 -9.69 7.21 -5.60
CA LYS A 119 -9.25 6.61 -4.36
C LYS A 119 -10.04 5.35 -4.05
N LYS A 120 -9.36 4.25 -3.75
CA LYS A 120 -9.93 2.97 -3.36
C LYS A 120 -9.10 2.36 -2.25
N TRP A 121 -9.77 1.68 -1.31
CA TRP A 121 -9.11 0.92 -0.26
C TRP A 121 -8.55 -0.37 -0.82
N ILE A 122 -7.25 -0.55 -0.62
CA ILE A 122 -6.54 -1.76 -0.96
C ILE A 122 -6.03 -2.39 0.32
N ILE A 123 -6.26 -3.70 0.46
CA ILE A 123 -5.83 -4.51 1.60
C ILE A 123 -4.83 -5.54 1.11
N ILE A 124 -3.78 -5.75 1.89
CA ILE A 124 -2.87 -6.89 1.77
C ILE A 124 -3.19 -7.82 2.94
N PRO A 125 -3.69 -9.03 2.68
CA PRO A 125 -4.02 -10.00 3.73
C PRO A 125 -2.75 -10.58 4.36
N VAL A 126 -2.91 -11.23 5.51
CA VAL A 126 -1.81 -11.95 6.18
C VAL A 126 -1.28 -13.11 5.34
N ASP A 127 -2.16 -13.82 4.62
CA ASP A 127 -1.82 -15.01 3.84
C ASP A 127 -1.37 -14.70 2.40
N PHE A 128 -0.96 -13.45 2.13
CA PHE A 128 -0.57 -12.96 0.80
C PHE A 128 0.66 -13.67 0.16
N ALA A 129 1.23 -14.64 0.87
CA ALA A 129 2.27 -15.57 0.46
C ALA A 129 1.74 -16.77 -0.32
N ASP A 130 0.62 -17.34 0.15
CA ASP A 130 0.19 -18.71 -0.14
C ASP A 130 -0.90 -18.81 -1.22
N GLY A 131 -1.07 -17.75 -2.00
CA GLY A 131 -2.07 -17.70 -3.06
C GLY A 131 -3.46 -17.47 -2.49
N GLY A 132 -3.58 -16.63 -1.44
CA GLY A 132 -4.76 -16.10 -0.78
C GLY A 132 -6.02 -16.86 -1.17
N ARG A 133 -6.46 -17.77 -0.31
CA ARG A 133 -7.61 -18.66 -0.59
C ARG A 133 -7.59 -19.26 -2.02
N GLY A 134 -6.60 -20.12 -2.30
CA GLY A 134 -6.74 -21.17 -3.31
C GLY A 134 -6.95 -20.74 -4.77
N ARG A 135 -6.39 -19.61 -5.22
CA ARG A 135 -6.36 -19.28 -6.66
C ARG A 135 -4.95 -19.44 -7.23
N GLN A 136 -4.77 -20.50 -8.02
CA GLN A 136 -3.59 -20.72 -8.86
C GLN A 136 -3.48 -19.58 -9.88
N GLY A 137 -2.47 -18.71 -9.72
CA GLY A 137 -2.11 -17.69 -10.70
C GLY A 137 -0.90 -16.87 -10.24
N PRO A 138 -0.06 -16.36 -11.15
CA PRO A 138 1.05 -15.50 -10.80
C PRO A 138 0.50 -14.08 -10.58
N GLY A 139 0.09 -13.75 -9.35
CA GLY A 139 -0.46 -12.44 -9.05
C GLY A 139 -0.30 -12.08 -7.58
N GLU A 140 -0.01 -10.81 -7.32
CA GLU A 140 0.04 -10.24 -5.98
C GLU A 140 -1.35 -10.33 -5.33
N GLN A 141 -1.40 -10.72 -4.06
CA GLN A 141 -2.61 -11.24 -3.40
C GLN A 141 -3.35 -10.15 -2.61
N SER A 142 -3.37 -8.93 -3.15
CA SER A 142 -4.05 -7.79 -2.55
C SER A 142 -5.47 -7.62 -3.07
N GLU A 143 -6.36 -7.15 -2.21
CA GLU A 143 -7.79 -7.03 -2.48
C GLU A 143 -8.21 -5.57 -2.53
N TRP A 144 -8.92 -5.21 -3.59
CA TRP A 144 -9.73 -4.00 -3.58
C TRP A 144 -11.03 -4.26 -2.80
N VAL A 145 -11.33 -3.37 -1.87
CA VAL A 145 -12.55 -3.45 -1.06
C VAL A 145 -13.26 -2.10 -0.96
N SER A 146 -14.54 -2.14 -0.58
CA SER A 146 -15.23 -0.92 -0.14
C SER A 146 -14.69 -0.46 1.21
N GLU A 147 -14.94 0.80 1.56
CA GLU A 147 -14.56 1.35 2.86
C GLU A 147 -15.20 0.60 4.02
N GLU A 148 -16.48 0.23 3.89
CA GLU A 148 -17.19 -0.58 4.89
C GLU A 148 -16.47 -1.91 5.16
N ILE A 149 -16.12 -2.64 4.09
CA ILE A 149 -15.40 -3.91 4.20
C ILE A 149 -14.00 -3.69 4.77
N PHE A 150 -13.33 -2.60 4.40
CA PHE A 150 -12.04 -2.23 4.99
C PHE A 150 -12.15 -2.00 6.51
N ARG A 151 -13.08 -1.17 6.96
CA ARG A 151 -13.31 -0.89 8.38
C ARG A 151 -13.64 -2.17 9.14
N GLN A 152 -14.52 -3.02 8.59
CA GLN A 152 -14.87 -4.30 9.18
C GLN A 152 -13.65 -5.22 9.35
N ARG A 153 -12.83 -5.39 8.31
CA ARG A 153 -11.63 -6.24 8.36
C ARG A 153 -10.56 -5.68 9.28
N LEU A 154 -10.35 -4.35 9.29
CA LEU A 154 -9.38 -3.73 10.20
C LEU A 154 -9.85 -3.88 11.65
N HIS A 155 -11.12 -3.62 11.99
CA HIS A 155 -11.65 -3.88 13.32
C HIS A 155 -11.48 -5.34 13.76
N LYS A 156 -11.79 -6.30 12.88
CA LYS A 156 -11.55 -7.72 13.15
C LYS A 156 -10.08 -8.00 13.47
N THR A 157 -9.16 -7.36 12.75
CA THR A 157 -7.72 -7.50 12.96
C THR A 157 -7.28 -6.93 14.31
N LEU A 158 -7.77 -5.75 14.69
CA LEU A 158 -7.47 -5.14 16.00
C LEU A 158 -8.03 -5.97 17.15
N GLU A 159 -9.26 -6.48 17.00
CA GLU A 159 -9.87 -7.38 17.98
C GLU A 159 -9.10 -8.69 18.11
N PHE A 160 -8.61 -9.25 17.01
CA PHE A 160 -7.75 -10.43 17.03
C PHE A 160 -6.44 -10.17 17.79
N ILE A 161 -5.76 -9.06 17.49
CA ILE A 161 -4.50 -8.64 18.13
C ILE A 161 -4.69 -8.47 19.64
N ARG A 162 -5.79 -7.82 20.04
CA ARG A 162 -6.19 -7.61 21.43
C ARG A 162 -6.51 -8.92 22.15
N THR A 163 -7.37 -9.75 21.55
CA THR A 163 -7.84 -11.02 22.15
C THR A 163 -6.70 -12.01 22.35
N ASN A 164 -5.75 -12.05 21.41
CA ASN A 164 -4.58 -12.92 21.50
C ASN A 164 -3.40 -12.28 22.25
N GLN A 165 -3.58 -11.09 22.85
CA GLN A 165 -2.56 -10.38 23.63
C GLN A 165 -1.21 -10.30 22.92
N ARG A 166 -1.22 -9.92 21.63
CA ARG A 166 0.03 -9.79 20.85
C ARG A 166 0.97 -8.77 21.53
N PRO A 167 2.30 -8.92 21.40
CA PRO A 167 3.22 -7.97 21.98
C PRO A 167 2.90 -6.53 21.56
N HIS A 168 2.83 -5.61 22.54
CA HIS A 168 2.51 -4.19 22.33
C HIS A 168 1.11 -3.92 21.74
N TRP A 169 0.15 -4.85 21.88
CA TRP A 169 -1.19 -4.73 21.32
C TRP A 169 -1.89 -3.41 21.68
N GLU A 170 -1.64 -2.83 22.85
CA GLU A 170 -2.24 -1.58 23.29
C GLU A 170 -1.87 -0.44 22.32
N THR A 171 -0.60 -0.34 21.95
CA THR A 171 -0.08 0.65 21.00
C THR A 171 -0.68 0.43 19.62
N ILE A 172 -0.71 -0.83 19.17
CA ILE A 172 -1.23 -1.20 17.84
C ILE A 172 -2.70 -0.81 17.72
N VAL A 173 -3.51 -1.22 18.70
CA VAL A 173 -4.94 -0.92 18.74
C VAL A 173 -5.17 0.58 18.80
N ALA A 174 -4.44 1.32 19.64
CA ALA A 174 -4.56 2.77 19.74
C ALA A 174 -4.25 3.48 18.41
N GLU A 175 -3.12 3.16 17.76
CA GLU A 175 -2.71 3.79 16.50
C GLU A 175 -3.75 3.57 15.38
N HIS A 176 -4.20 2.32 15.18
CA HIS A 176 -5.14 2.00 14.10
C HIS A 176 -6.59 2.38 14.41
N THR A 177 -6.98 2.46 15.68
CA THR A 177 -8.30 2.99 16.06
C THR A 177 -8.36 4.48 15.80
N ALA A 178 -7.33 5.24 16.23
CA ALA A 178 -7.24 6.67 15.92
C ALA A 178 -7.24 6.94 14.41
N PHE A 179 -6.61 6.06 13.62
CA PHE A 179 -6.71 6.13 12.16
C PHE A 179 -8.15 5.89 11.66
N LEU A 180 -8.83 4.83 12.11
CA LEU A 180 -10.22 4.55 11.71
C LEU A 180 -11.17 5.69 12.05
N GLU A 181 -10.97 6.35 13.20
CA GLU A 181 -11.72 7.54 13.60
C GLU A 181 -11.42 8.74 12.68
N SER A 182 -10.17 8.91 12.25
CA SER A 182 -9.76 10.00 11.36
C SER A 182 -10.32 9.92 9.94
N VAL A 183 -10.70 8.71 9.50
CA VAL A 183 -11.29 8.47 8.17
C VAL A 183 -12.78 8.86 8.14
N GLY A 184 -13.43 9.01 9.30
CA GLY A 184 -14.81 9.46 9.44
C GLY A 184 -15.85 8.34 9.38
N GLU A 185 -16.94 8.52 10.15
CA GLU A 185 -18.11 7.65 10.20
C GLU A 185 -18.87 7.58 8.87
N PRO A 186 -19.66 6.52 8.61
CA PRO A 186 -20.50 6.47 7.43
C PRO A 186 -21.48 7.66 7.45
N PRO A 187 -21.84 8.24 6.29
CA PRO A 187 -22.92 9.23 6.22
C PRO A 187 -24.25 8.68 6.76
#